data_AF-A0A945VX00-F1
#
_entry.id   AF-A0A945VX00-F1
#
_cell.length_a   1.000
_cell.length_b   1.000
_cell.length_c   1.000
_cell.angle_alpha   90.00
_cell.angle_beta   90.00
_cell.angle_gamma   90.00
#
_symmetry.space_group_name_H-M   'P 1'
#
loop_
_entity.id
_entity.type
_entity.pdbx_description
1 polymer ?
#
loop_
_entity_poly.entity_id
_entity_poly.type
_entity_poly.pdbx_seq_one_letter_code
_entity_poly.pdbx_strand_id
1 'polypeptide(L)'
;YSNFQTFTKRCTVKEYINDGFDIYLVALDIVKMIRLKYTVRLLGISVSNLVTNYFQIPLFKKDRDRISVLKAMDKINDRYGEFSVTQARLLDRYSHKGVIAPAWRPTGIRNVNY
;
A
#
# COMPACT_ATOMS: atom_id res chain seq x y z
N TYR A 1 6.18 -16.13 10.35
CA TYR A 1 7.33 -16.23 11.29
C TYR A 1 8.34 -17.27 10.81
N SER A 2 9.51 -17.37 11.44
CA SER A 2 10.53 -18.41 11.14
C SER A 2 9.97 -19.82 11.28
N ASN A 3 9.02 -20.02 12.19
CA ASN A 3 8.25 -21.26 12.37
C ASN A 3 7.07 -21.42 11.40
N PHE A 4 7.03 -20.65 10.30
CA PHE A 4 5.97 -20.66 9.27
C PHE A 4 4.55 -20.35 9.76
N GLN A 5 4.36 -19.96 11.02
CA GLN A 5 3.06 -19.50 11.51
C GLN A 5 2.70 -18.14 10.91
N THR A 6 1.43 -18.01 10.53
CA THR A 6 0.79 -16.79 10.04
C THR A 6 -0.41 -16.50 10.92
N PHE A 7 -0.59 -15.24 11.29
CA PHE A 7 -1.84 -14.76 11.88
C PHE A 7 -2.32 -13.56 11.08
N THR A 8 -3.60 -13.26 11.22
CA THR A 8 -4.23 -12.10 10.58
C THR A 8 -4.93 -11.26 11.64
N LYS A 9 -4.81 -9.93 11.55
CA LYS A 9 -5.66 -8.99 12.26
C LYS A 9 -6.37 -8.12 11.23
N ARG A 10 -7.63 -7.77 11.51
CA ARG A 10 -8.43 -6.89 10.66
C ARG A 10 -9.12 -5.83 11.51
N CYS A 11 -9.38 -4.68 10.93
CA CYS A 11 -10.18 -3.60 11.50
C CYS A 11 -11.14 -3.12 10.41
N THR A 12 -12.37 -2.80 10.80
CA THR A 12 -13.32 -2.12 9.92
C THR A 12 -13.33 -0.64 10.29
N VAL A 13 -12.96 0.21 9.33
CA VAL A 13 -13.03 1.67 9.49
C VAL A 13 -14.46 2.16 9.40
N LYS A 14 -14.75 3.30 10.03
CA LYS A 14 -16.11 3.88 10.07
C LYS A 14 -16.54 4.45 8.72
N GLU A 15 -15.59 5.03 8.00
CA GLU A 15 -15.82 5.69 6.71
C GLU A 15 -15.08 4.92 5.61
N TYR A 16 -15.63 4.93 4.40
CA TYR A 16 -14.96 4.33 3.25
C TYR A 16 -13.76 5.18 2.84
N ILE A 17 -12.65 4.50 2.57
CA ILE A 17 -11.40 5.09 2.07
C ILE A 17 -11.09 4.52 0.69
N ASN A 18 -10.43 5.31 -0.17
CA ASN A 18 -10.14 4.91 -1.54
C ASN A 18 -8.73 5.29 -2.02
N ASP A 19 -7.82 5.67 -1.11
CA ASP A 19 -6.45 6.00 -1.47
C ASP A 19 -5.41 5.19 -0.70
N GLY A 20 -4.25 5.00 -1.33
CA GLY A 20 -3.18 4.16 -0.79
C GLY A 20 -2.56 4.70 0.50
N PHE A 21 -2.60 6.01 0.74
CA PHE A 21 -2.04 6.60 1.95
C PHE A 21 -2.94 6.32 3.16
N ASP A 22 -4.25 6.45 3.00
CA ASP A 22 -5.22 6.13 4.05
C ASP A 22 -5.20 4.63 4.37
N ILE A 23 -5.10 3.76 3.35
CA ILE A 23 -4.92 2.31 3.54
C ILE A 23 -3.64 2.02 4.33
N TYR A 24 -2.53 2.69 4.00
CA TYR A 24 -1.26 2.55 4.71
C TYR A 24 -1.37 2.95 6.18
N LEU A 25 -2.03 4.06 6.49
CA LEU A 25 -2.21 4.52 7.88
C LEU A 25 -3.00 3.50 8.71
N VAL A 26 -4.12 3.02 8.18
CA VAL A 26 -4.95 2.00 8.86
C VAL A 26 -4.15 0.70 9.08
N ALA A 27 -3.43 0.24 8.06
CA ALA A 27 -2.59 -0.95 8.17
C ALA A 27 -1.48 -0.77 9.21
N LEU A 28 -0.84 0.40 9.24
CA LEU A 28 0.19 0.73 10.21
C LEU A 28 -0.35 0.70 11.64
N ASP A 29 -1.55 1.22 11.88
CA ASP A 29 -2.18 1.20 13.20
C ASP A 29 -2.48 -0.23 13.66
N ILE A 30 -2.97 -1.10 12.76
CA ILE A 30 -3.16 -2.53 13.07
C ILE A 30 -1.83 -3.19 13.44
N VAL A 31 -0.76 -2.89 12.69
CA VAL A 31 0.59 -3.43 12.95
C VAL A 31 1.13 -2.94 14.29
N LYS A 32 0.94 -1.66 14.64
CA LYS A 32 1.34 -1.09 15.94
C LYS A 32 0.64 -1.74 17.13
N MET A 33 -0.60 -2.21 16.96
CA MET A 33 -1.34 -2.97 17.98
C MET A 33 -0.84 -4.41 18.17
N ILE A 34 0.14 -4.85 17.38
CA ILE A 34 0.72 -6.18 17.47
C ILE A 34 2.11 -6.09 18.09
N ARG A 35 2.34 -6.87 19.15
CA ARG A 35 3.69 -7.09 19.67
C ARG A 35 4.43 -8.10 18.81
N LEU A 36 5.25 -7.61 17.89
CA LEU A 36 6.14 -8.42 17.05
C LEU A 36 7.30 -8.96 17.91
N LYS A 37 7.20 -10.20 18.38
CA LYS A 37 8.26 -10.86 19.17
C LYS A 37 9.39 -11.44 18.33
N TYR A 38 9.12 -11.74 17.06
CA TYR A 38 10.06 -12.39 16.15
C TYR A 38 10.08 -11.65 14.81
N THR A 39 11.10 -11.95 13.99
CA THR A 39 11.25 -11.38 12.65
C THR A 39 10.05 -11.73 11.74
N VAL A 40 9.56 -10.73 11.03
CA VAL A 40 8.45 -10.87 10.07
C VAL A 40 9.02 -11.33 8.73
N ARG A 41 8.56 -12.49 8.25
CA ARG A 41 8.94 -13.02 6.93
C ARG A 41 8.05 -12.51 5.80
N LEU A 42 6.78 -12.26 6.11
CA LEU A 42 5.76 -11.87 5.15
C LEU A 42 4.79 -10.91 5.85
N LEU A 43 4.48 -9.81 5.17
CA LEU A 43 3.41 -8.90 5.54
C LEU A 43 2.50 -8.75 4.33
N GLY A 44 1.24 -9.13 4.48
CA GLY A 44 0.21 -8.95 3.47
C GLY A 44 -0.86 -7.99 3.98
N ILE A 45 -1.28 -7.07 3.12
CA ILE A 45 -2.41 -6.18 3.38
C ILE A 45 -3.52 -6.60 2.42
N SER A 46 -4.72 -6.81 2.94
CA SER A 46 -5.92 -7.12 2.15
C SER A 46 -7.02 -6.14 2.53
N VAL A 47 -7.74 -5.66 1.53
CA VAL A 47 -8.88 -4.76 1.67
C VAL A 47 -10.16 -5.54 1.36
N SER A 48 -11.22 -5.27 2.10
CA SER A 48 -12.51 -5.96 1.98
C SER A 48 -13.65 -4.96 2.14
N ASN A 49 -14.89 -5.37 1.87
CA ASN A 49 -16.07 -4.50 1.90
C ASN A 49 -15.97 -3.32 0.91
N LEU A 50 -15.55 -3.65 -0.33
CA LEU A 50 -15.43 -2.66 -1.40
C LEU A 50 -16.82 -2.26 -1.89
N VAL A 51 -17.00 -0.97 -2.12
CA VAL A 51 -18.23 -0.39 -2.67
C VAL A 51 -17.91 0.44 -3.91
N THR A 52 -18.80 0.43 -4.89
CA THR A 52 -18.69 1.25 -6.09
C THR A 52 -19.53 2.53 -5.93
N ASN A 53 -19.10 3.62 -6.57
CA ASN A 53 -19.85 4.88 -6.62
C ASN A 53 -20.18 5.51 -5.25
N TYR A 54 -19.44 5.15 -4.21
CA TYR A 54 -19.52 5.85 -2.94
C TYR A 54 -18.75 7.17 -3.04
N PHE A 55 -19.46 8.30 -3.06
CA PHE A 55 -18.85 9.61 -3.14
C PHE A 55 -19.62 10.62 -2.29
N GLN A 56 -19.01 11.07 -1.20
CA GLN A 56 -19.46 12.23 -0.45
C GLN A 56 -18.59 13.43 -0.86
N ILE A 57 -19.23 14.54 -1.22
CA ILE A 57 -18.52 15.78 -1.53
C ILE A 57 -17.91 16.32 -0.22
N PRO A 58 -16.57 16.43 -0.10
CA PRO A 58 -15.97 16.97 1.11
C PRO A 58 -16.32 18.44 1.28
N LEU A 59 -16.60 18.84 2.53
CA LEU A 59 -16.93 20.23 2.85
C LEU A 59 -15.75 21.17 2.57
N PHE A 60 -14.55 20.77 2.98
CA PHE A 60 -13.35 21.61 2.89
C PHE A 60 -12.69 21.53 1.51
N LYS A 61 -12.12 22.66 1.07
CA LYS A 61 -11.44 22.76 -0.24
C LYS A 61 -10.24 21.82 -0.35
N LYS A 62 -9.45 21.71 0.73
CA LYS A 62 -8.26 20.85 0.78
C LYS A 62 -8.56 19.40 0.41
N ASP A 63 -9.66 18.86 0.92
CA ASP A 63 -10.05 17.47 0.66
C ASP A 63 -10.56 17.29 -0.77
N ARG A 64 -11.29 18.29 -1.29
CA ARG A 64 -11.69 18.33 -2.72
C ARG A 64 -10.48 18.35 -3.64
N ASP A 65 -9.48 19.18 -3.33
CA ASP A 65 -8.24 19.28 -4.09
C ASP A 65 -7.47 17.94 -4.04
N ARG A 66 -7.37 17.30 -2.87
CA ARG A 66 -6.78 15.95 -2.71
C ARG A 66 -7.43 14.93 -3.64
N ILE A 67 -8.76 14.86 -3.66
CA ILE A 67 -9.51 13.94 -4.52
C ILE A 67 -9.26 14.24 -6.00
N SER A 68 -9.22 15.52 -6.38
CA SER A 68 -8.96 15.93 -7.76
C SER A 68 -7.58 15.47 -8.23
N VAL A 69 -6.56 15.64 -7.39
CA VAL A 69 -5.18 15.18 -7.65
C VAL A 69 -5.11 13.66 -7.79
N LEU A 70 -5.76 12.91 -6.89
CA LEU A 70 -5.79 11.45 -6.98
C LEU A 70 -6.45 10.97 -8.28
N LYS A 71 -7.61 11.53 -8.64
CA LYS A 71 -8.27 11.23 -9.91
C LYS A 71 -7.41 11.56 -11.13
N ALA A 72 -6.63 12.64 -11.09
CA ALA A 72 -5.70 12.99 -12.16
C ALA A 72 -4.54 11.99 -12.25
N MET A 73 -3.98 11.58 -11.10
CA MET A 73 -2.94 10.57 -11.02
C MET A 73 -3.42 9.23 -11.60
N ASP A 74 -4.63 8.78 -11.22
CA ASP A 74 -5.23 7.55 -11.73
C ASP A 74 -5.36 7.59 -13.26
N LYS A 75 -5.92 8.68 -13.82
CA LYS A 75 -6.03 8.86 -15.28
C LYS A 75 -4.69 8.81 -16.02
N ILE A 76 -3.62 9.33 -15.41
CA ILE A 76 -2.28 9.30 -15.99
C ILE A 76 -1.75 7.86 -15.95
N ASN A 77 -1.90 7.16 -14.84
CA ASN A 77 -1.46 5.77 -14.69
C ASN A 77 -2.25 4.81 -15.60
N ASP A 78 -3.57 4.98 -15.72
CA ASP A 78 -4.41 4.20 -16.65
C ASP A 78 -3.96 4.36 -18.11
N ARG A 79 -3.46 5.55 -18.47
CA ARG A 79 -3.03 5.87 -19.84
C ARG A 79 -1.60 5.42 -20.15
N TYR A 80 -0.67 5.64 -19.22
CA TYR A 80 0.77 5.46 -19.47
C TYR A 80 1.36 4.22 -18.80
N GLY A 81 0.57 3.52 -17.98
CA GLY A 81 0.96 2.33 -17.25
C GLY A 81 0.94 2.56 -15.73
N GLU A 82 0.68 1.48 -15.01
CA GLU A 82 0.68 1.47 -13.55
C GLU A 82 1.93 2.10 -12.96
N PHE A 83 1.74 2.98 -11.96
CA PHE A 83 2.81 3.72 -11.28
C PHE A 83 3.70 4.61 -12.16
N SER A 84 3.21 5.04 -13.34
CA SER A 84 3.86 6.08 -14.16
C SER A 84 4.07 7.39 -13.37
N VAL A 85 3.08 7.73 -12.54
CA VAL A 85 3.16 8.77 -11.52
C VAL A 85 2.86 8.14 -10.16
N THR A 86 3.68 8.48 -9.18
CA THR A 86 3.52 8.06 -7.79
C THR A 86 3.95 9.17 -6.85
N GLN A 87 3.66 9.02 -5.56
CA GLN A 87 4.14 9.97 -4.55
C GLN A 87 5.67 9.97 -4.51
N ALA A 88 6.28 11.16 -4.51
CA ALA A 88 7.75 11.31 -4.54
C ALA A 88 8.47 10.50 -3.44
N ARG A 89 7.87 10.39 -2.25
CA ARG A 89 8.41 9.60 -1.12
C ARG A 89 8.59 8.11 -1.44
N LEU A 90 7.92 7.61 -2.47
CA LEU A 90 7.99 6.21 -2.88
C LEU A 90 9.05 5.94 -3.95
N LEU A 91 9.64 6.97 -4.59
CA LEU A 91 10.56 6.81 -5.73
C LEU A 91 11.75 5.88 -5.41
N ASP A 92 12.38 6.04 -4.24
CA ASP A 92 13.51 5.19 -3.83
C ASP A 92 13.12 3.73 -3.53
N ARG A 93 11.83 3.44 -3.32
CA ARG A 93 11.33 2.12 -2.90
C ARG A 93 10.86 1.27 -4.08
N TYR A 94 10.67 1.89 -5.25
CA TYR A 94 10.22 1.22 -6.48
C TYR A 94 11.35 0.52 -7.28
N SER A 95 12.52 0.27 -6.67
CA SER A 95 13.57 -0.58 -7.29
C SER A 95 13.21 -2.08 -7.38
N HIS A 96 11.91 -2.41 -7.36
CA HIS A 96 11.41 -3.77 -7.48
C HIS A 96 10.60 -3.89 -8.78
N LYS A 97 11.27 -4.33 -9.86
CA LYS A 97 10.65 -4.74 -11.14
C LYS A 97 9.71 -5.96 -11.01
N GLY A 98 8.60 -5.86 -10.28
CA GLY A 98 7.48 -6.83 -10.26
C GLY A 98 7.69 -8.21 -9.61
N VAL A 99 8.94 -8.68 -9.45
CA VAL A 99 9.26 -10.03 -8.92
C VAL A 99 10.03 -9.96 -7.60
N ILE A 100 9.43 -10.32 -6.48
CA ILE A 100 10.19 -10.44 -5.22
C ILE A 100 11.21 -11.57 -5.39
N ALA A 101 12.51 -11.25 -5.34
CA ALA A 101 13.54 -12.28 -5.41
C ALA A 101 13.36 -13.24 -4.22
N PRO A 102 13.49 -14.56 -4.43
CA PRO A 102 13.32 -15.51 -3.34
C PRO A 102 14.40 -15.28 -2.27
N ALA A 103 14.04 -15.50 -1.00
CA ALA A 103 14.90 -15.19 0.15
C ALA A 103 16.30 -15.84 0.12
N TRP A 104 16.48 -16.93 -0.64
CA TRP A 104 17.75 -17.65 -0.81
C TRP A 104 18.63 -17.11 -1.95
N ARG A 105 18.12 -16.19 -2.79
CA ARG A 105 18.85 -15.59 -3.90
C ARG A 105 18.60 -14.08 -3.99
N PRO A 106 19.22 -13.29 -3.09
CA PRO A 106 19.10 -11.83 -3.13
C PRO A 106 19.84 -11.19 -4.31
N THR A 107 20.57 -11.97 -5.14
CA THR A 107 21.39 -11.44 -6.25
C THR A 107 21.15 -12.08 -7.63
N GLY A 108 21.27 -11.29 -8.70
CA GLY A 108 20.93 -11.62 -10.10
C GLY A 108 20.48 -10.38 -10.89
N ILE A 109 19.64 -10.47 -11.93
CA ILE A 109 19.02 -9.27 -12.57
C ILE A 109 18.35 -8.32 -11.53
N ARG A 110 18.08 -8.86 -10.34
CA ARG A 110 18.02 -8.13 -9.06
C ARG A 110 19.23 -8.50 -8.19
N ASN A 111 20.27 -7.65 -8.17
CA ASN A 111 21.46 -7.76 -7.32
C ASN A 111 21.48 -6.58 -6.35
N VAL A 112 21.58 -6.85 -5.06
CA VAL A 112 22.05 -5.87 -4.08
C VAL A 112 23.35 -6.44 -3.51
N ASN A 113 24.47 -5.77 -3.81
CA ASN A 113 25.81 -6.24 -3.44
C ASN A 113 25.99 -6.23 -1.91
N TYR A 114 26.76 -7.23 -1.43
CA TYR A 114 27.19 -7.43 -0.05
C TYR A 114 27.92 -6.21 0.54
#